data_AF-A0AAW8DUJ4-F1
#
_entry.id   AF-A0AAW8DUJ4-F1
#
_cell.length_a   1.000
_cell.length_b   1.000
_cell.length_c   1.000
_cell.angle_alpha   90.00
_cell.angle_beta   90.00
_cell.angle_gamma   90.00
#
_symmetry.space_group_name_H-M   'P 1'
#
loop_
_entity.id
_entity.type
_entity.pdbx_description
1 polymer ?
#
loop_
_entity_poly.entity_id
_entity_poly.type
_entity_poly.pdbx_seq_one_letter_code
_entity_poly.pdbx_strand_id
1 'polypeptide(L)'
;MKMTPLAGRRDTCRRITSWSVVAAAALLASCGGSGGGGSPPALLPPATGSAQAACNSFLNRAFEGATITQATLTPQTDTTPETCTVRGEMPPELAFEVKLPSSWNQRVLFIGGGGFDGAIYPSAYSPGVAESGYATIATNHGHDATKHPNGSFAMDPQLLQDYADGAVPKVLASAKAVLRSRYGESVGRSKFVYEGCSGGGRQALIQAQRHPDLFDGVIARAPANAYTGQFLWYQKILKQLAQPDAGLSIPKVKTLAGFMQSQCDALDGLKDGIISHPEACKPDLAKLRCTGAAQPKHRFVPADTQRKNL
;
A
#
# COMPACT_ATOMS: atom_id res chain seq x y z
N MET A 1 -33.59 3.09 16.42
CA MET A 1 -32.76 3.55 17.56
C MET A 1 -32.81 5.07 17.59
N LYS A 2 -33.45 5.67 18.60
CA LYS A 2 -33.55 7.13 18.76
C LYS A 2 -32.38 7.60 19.62
N MET A 3 -31.59 8.56 19.11
CA MET A 3 -30.52 9.23 19.86
C MET A 3 -31.08 10.42 20.62
N THR A 4 -30.76 10.51 21.90
CA THR A 4 -31.05 11.64 22.79
C THR A 4 -29.80 12.54 22.86
N PRO A 5 -29.91 13.88 22.79
CA PRO A 5 -28.76 14.76 22.95
C PRO A 5 -28.56 15.13 24.43
N LEU A 6 -27.30 15.12 24.89
CA LEU A 6 -26.89 15.65 26.18
C LEU A 6 -26.63 17.16 26.07
N ALA A 7 -27.38 17.93 26.87
CA ALA A 7 -27.21 19.37 27.02
C ALA A 7 -26.17 19.69 28.11
N GLY A 8 -25.31 20.66 27.79
CA GLY A 8 -24.98 21.78 28.66
C GLY A 8 -23.91 21.59 29.75
N ARG A 9 -22.76 22.24 29.54
CA ARG A 9 -22.14 23.10 30.57
C ARG A 9 -21.43 24.28 29.89
N ARG A 10 -22.00 25.48 30.10
CA ARG A 10 -21.35 26.77 29.90
C ARG A 10 -20.55 27.05 31.18
N ASP A 11 -19.32 27.53 31.06
CA ASP A 11 -18.72 28.37 32.11
C ASP A 11 -17.71 29.36 31.50
N THR A 12 -18.13 30.62 31.57
CA THR A 12 -17.38 31.86 31.85
C THR A 12 -16.13 32.24 31.05
N CYS A 13 -16.36 33.26 30.21
CA CYS A 13 -15.41 34.26 29.73
C CYS A 13 -14.90 35.13 30.90
N ARG A 14 -13.58 35.35 31.01
CA ARG A 14 -13.04 36.50 31.75
C ARG A 14 -11.85 37.09 31.00
N ARG A 15 -12.04 38.33 30.55
CA ARG A 15 -11.04 39.24 29.98
C ARG A 15 -10.10 39.74 31.08
N ILE A 16 -8.80 39.79 30.81
CA ILE A 16 -7.89 40.76 31.42
C ILE A 16 -7.04 41.37 30.30
N THR A 17 -7.09 42.70 30.27
CA THR A 17 -6.48 43.65 29.34
C THR A 17 -5.05 44.02 29.74
N SER A 18 -4.13 44.07 28.74
CA SER A 18 -2.95 44.97 28.56
C SER A 18 -1.89 45.06 29.70
N TRP A 19 -0.58 45.15 29.48
CA TRP A 19 0.19 46.24 28.82
C TRP A 19 1.63 45.77 28.46
N SER A 20 2.05 46.16 27.25
CA SER A 20 3.32 46.83 26.88
C SER A 20 4.72 46.18 27.02
N VAL A 21 5.33 46.00 25.83
CA VAL A 21 6.69 46.33 25.34
C VAL A 21 7.80 46.68 26.36
N VAL A 22 8.89 45.91 26.32
CA VAL A 22 10.27 46.45 26.35
C VAL A 22 11.15 45.61 25.42
N ALA A 23 11.80 46.27 24.46
CA ALA A 23 12.93 45.76 23.69
C ALA A 23 14.23 46.13 24.42
N ALA A 24 15.20 45.21 24.45
CA ALA A 24 16.60 45.55 24.70
C ALA A 24 17.51 44.55 23.96
N ALA A 25 18.43 45.10 23.18
CA ALA A 25 19.38 44.40 22.34
C ALA A 25 20.71 44.11 23.09
N ALA A 26 21.36 43.04 22.65
CA ALA A 26 22.80 42.75 22.58
C ALA A 26 23.66 42.77 23.86
N LEU A 27 24.39 41.67 24.09
CA LEU A 27 25.85 41.60 23.93
C LEU A 27 26.34 40.14 23.95
N LEU A 28 27.36 39.87 23.11
CA LEU A 28 28.07 38.60 22.91
C LEU A 28 28.95 38.24 24.11
N ALA A 29 29.05 36.94 24.42
CA ALA A 29 30.29 36.30 24.85
C ALA A 29 30.26 34.78 24.63
N SER A 30 31.24 34.32 23.88
CA SER A 30 31.61 32.93 23.60
C SER A 30 32.07 32.19 24.86
N CYS A 31 31.73 30.90 24.97
CA CYS A 31 32.67 29.85 25.36
C CYS A 31 32.08 28.47 25.01
N GLY A 32 32.92 27.61 24.42
CA GLY A 32 32.55 26.32 23.85
C GLY A 32 32.36 25.19 24.86
N GLY A 33 31.82 24.08 24.38
CA GLY A 33 31.69 22.82 25.11
C GLY A 33 31.02 21.76 24.23
N SER A 34 31.82 20.77 23.84
CA SER A 34 31.55 19.67 22.90
C SER A 34 30.34 18.78 23.20
N GLY A 35 29.75 18.21 22.14
CA GLY A 35 29.12 16.89 22.22
C GLY A 35 28.00 16.62 21.23
N GLY A 36 28.29 15.87 20.16
CA GLY A 36 27.29 15.04 19.47
C GLY A 36 26.55 15.66 18.28
N GLY A 37 27.26 16.31 17.35
CA GLY A 37 26.69 16.69 16.06
C GLY A 37 26.55 15.47 15.14
N GLY A 38 25.33 14.95 14.98
CA GLY A 38 24.98 14.16 13.81
C GLY A 38 25.04 15.09 12.59
N SER A 39 26.08 14.93 11.76
CA SER A 39 26.20 15.71 10.53
C SER A 39 24.96 15.50 9.65
N PRO A 40 24.33 16.56 9.13
CA PRO A 40 23.35 16.39 8.07
C PRO A 40 24.02 15.69 6.88
N PRO A 41 23.31 14.84 6.12
CA PRO A 41 23.88 14.19 4.96
C PRO A 41 24.45 15.25 4.02
N ALA A 42 25.75 15.14 3.71
CA ALA A 42 26.44 16.06 2.84
C ALA A 42 25.73 16.09 1.47
N LEU A 43 25.26 17.27 1.08
CA LEU A 43 24.78 17.52 -0.28
C LEU A 43 25.88 17.13 -1.27
N LEU A 44 25.53 16.33 -2.27
CA LEU A 44 26.47 16.01 -3.34
C LEU A 44 26.94 17.32 -4.01
N PRO A 45 28.23 17.45 -4.35
CA PRO A 45 28.69 18.58 -5.17
C PRO A 45 27.91 18.63 -6.48
N PRO A 46 27.73 19.82 -7.09
CA PRO A 46 27.03 19.96 -8.37
C PRO A 46 27.66 19.00 -9.37
N ALA A 47 26.84 18.14 -9.98
CA ALA A 47 27.29 17.06 -10.84
C ALA A 47 28.03 17.61 -12.06
N THR A 48 29.36 17.67 -11.97
CA THR A 48 30.26 17.82 -13.13
C THR A 48 30.48 16.49 -13.86
N GLY A 49 29.80 15.41 -13.43
CA GLY A 49 29.84 14.07 -14.00
C GLY A 49 28.58 13.70 -14.79
N SER A 50 28.68 12.65 -15.59
CA SER A 50 27.55 12.11 -16.38
C SER A 50 26.38 11.67 -15.51
N ALA A 51 25.17 11.56 -16.09
CA ALA A 51 24.00 11.00 -15.40
C ALA A 51 24.27 9.60 -14.81
N GLN A 52 25.09 8.80 -15.49
CA GLN A 52 25.53 7.49 -15.00
C GLN A 52 26.39 7.62 -13.74
N ALA A 53 27.35 8.54 -13.72
CA ALA A 53 28.19 8.79 -12.55
C ALA A 53 27.36 9.30 -11.36
N ALA A 54 26.39 10.19 -11.62
CA ALA A 54 25.46 10.66 -10.61
C ALA A 54 24.60 9.52 -10.03
N CYS A 55 24.09 8.63 -10.88
CA CYS A 55 23.33 7.46 -10.41
C CYS A 55 24.21 6.48 -9.61
N ASN A 56 25.41 6.18 -10.11
CA ASN A 56 26.36 5.29 -9.43
C ASN A 56 26.83 5.85 -8.07
N SER A 57 26.72 7.17 -7.86
CA SER A 57 27.12 7.80 -6.60
C SER A 57 26.31 7.35 -5.39
N PHE A 58 25.14 6.73 -5.59
CA PHE A 58 24.32 6.14 -4.53
C PHE A 58 24.88 4.81 -4.01
N LEU A 59 25.61 4.05 -4.83
CA LEU A 59 26.04 2.70 -4.49
C LEU A 59 26.92 2.69 -3.23
N ASN A 60 26.68 1.73 -2.34
CA ASN A 60 27.36 1.54 -1.04
C ASN A 60 27.22 2.71 -0.06
N ARG A 61 26.33 3.68 -0.31
CA ARG A 61 26.03 4.74 0.65
C ARG A 61 24.95 4.32 1.64
N ALA A 62 25.07 4.88 2.84
CA ALA A 62 24.08 4.72 3.89
C ALA A 62 23.05 5.87 3.87
N PHE A 63 21.78 5.53 4.07
CA PHE A 63 20.67 6.48 4.19
C PHE A 63 19.70 6.03 5.29
N GLU A 64 19.73 6.69 6.44
CA GLU A 64 18.79 6.45 7.56
C GLU A 64 18.64 4.95 7.90
N GLY A 65 19.75 4.26 8.14
CA GLY A 65 19.76 2.83 8.50
C GLY A 65 19.74 1.85 7.32
N ALA A 66 19.54 2.33 6.09
CA ALA A 66 19.69 1.51 4.88
C ALA A 66 21.07 1.64 4.26
N THR A 67 21.55 0.58 3.61
CA THR A 67 22.69 0.62 2.67
C THR A 67 22.18 0.39 1.25
N ILE A 68 22.61 1.23 0.31
CA ILE A 68 22.27 1.05 -1.12
C ILE A 68 23.15 -0.04 -1.72
N THR A 69 22.53 -1.12 -2.20
CA THR A 69 23.21 -2.29 -2.77
C THR A 69 23.20 -2.29 -4.30
N GLN A 70 22.31 -1.51 -4.92
CA GLN A 70 22.26 -1.37 -6.38
C GLN A 70 21.92 0.07 -6.79
N ALA A 71 22.53 0.54 -7.87
CA ALA A 71 22.14 1.74 -8.60
C ALA A 71 22.21 1.45 -10.10
N THR A 72 21.16 1.77 -10.84
CA THR A 72 21.08 1.48 -12.28
C THR A 72 20.38 2.63 -12.99
N LEU A 73 21.05 3.19 -13.99
CA LEU A 73 20.46 4.22 -14.85
C LEU A 73 19.76 3.56 -16.03
N THR A 74 18.51 3.92 -16.25
CA THR A 74 17.76 3.59 -17.45
C THR A 74 17.66 4.84 -18.32
N PRO A 75 18.10 4.79 -19.59
CA PRO A 75 17.97 5.92 -20.52
C PRO A 75 16.52 6.36 -20.70
N GLN A 76 16.32 7.61 -21.13
CA GLN A 76 14.99 8.08 -21.53
C GLN A 76 14.47 7.29 -22.75
N THR A 77 13.16 7.19 -22.84
CA THR A 77 12.44 6.69 -24.02
C THR A 77 11.56 7.81 -24.59
N ASP A 78 10.79 7.53 -25.64
CA ASP A 78 9.84 8.49 -26.21
C ASP A 78 8.73 8.90 -25.22
N THR A 79 8.41 8.06 -24.24
CA THR A 79 7.31 8.27 -23.31
C THR A 79 7.74 8.41 -21.85
N THR A 80 8.95 8.00 -21.48
CA THR A 80 9.41 8.02 -20.09
C THR A 80 10.75 8.73 -19.93
N PRO A 81 10.94 9.53 -18.87
CA PRO A 81 12.22 10.18 -18.61
C PRO A 81 13.32 9.18 -18.24
N GLU A 82 14.57 9.59 -18.46
CA GLU A 82 15.74 8.90 -17.90
C GLU A 82 15.55 8.73 -16.39
N THR A 83 15.84 7.55 -15.86
CA THR A 83 15.52 7.21 -14.47
C THR A 83 16.67 6.47 -13.81
N CYS A 84 17.13 6.97 -12.65
CA CYS A 84 18.04 6.22 -11.78
C CYS A 84 17.22 5.37 -10.81
N THR A 85 17.38 4.06 -10.87
CA THR A 85 16.75 3.12 -9.94
C THR A 85 17.78 2.69 -8.90
N VAL A 86 17.47 2.87 -7.62
CA VAL A 86 18.33 2.45 -6.50
C VAL A 86 17.64 1.41 -5.64
N ARG A 87 18.38 0.41 -5.17
CA ARG A 87 17.90 -0.56 -4.18
C ARG A 87 18.66 -0.43 -2.89
N GLY A 88 17.92 -0.44 -1.78
CA GLY A 88 18.48 -0.36 -0.44
C GLY A 88 18.00 -1.49 0.45
N GLU A 89 18.84 -1.85 1.41
CA GLU A 89 18.60 -2.92 2.37
C GLU A 89 18.82 -2.43 3.80
N MET A 90 18.00 -2.91 4.72
CA MET A 90 18.02 -2.65 6.15
C MET A 90 17.91 -4.00 6.88
N PRO A 91 18.73 -4.24 7.92
CA PRO A 91 18.57 -5.42 8.75
C PRO A 91 17.17 -5.48 9.42
N PRO A 92 16.61 -6.68 9.65
CA PRO A 92 17.18 -7.98 9.30
C PRO A 92 17.07 -8.33 7.80
N GLU A 93 15.93 -8.02 7.16
CA GLU A 93 15.66 -8.40 5.77
C GLU A 93 14.83 -7.37 4.99
N LEU A 94 14.65 -6.17 5.52
CA LEU A 94 13.84 -5.14 4.90
C LEU A 94 14.57 -4.55 3.70
N ALA A 95 13.94 -4.56 2.53
CA ALA A 95 14.50 -4.04 1.29
C ALA A 95 13.51 -3.12 0.59
N PHE A 96 14.05 -2.17 -0.18
CA PHE A 96 13.25 -1.23 -0.95
C PHE A 96 13.93 -0.82 -2.26
N GLU A 97 13.12 -0.28 -3.17
CA GLU A 97 13.54 0.31 -4.42
C GLU A 97 13.02 1.74 -4.51
N VAL A 98 13.85 2.66 -5.01
CA VAL A 98 13.44 4.03 -5.36
C VAL A 98 13.78 4.30 -6.81
N LYS A 99 12.80 4.73 -7.60
CA LYS A 99 13.01 5.23 -8.97
C LYS A 99 13.04 6.75 -8.96
N LEU A 100 14.11 7.31 -9.49
CA LEU A 100 14.45 8.73 -9.47
C LEU A 100 14.53 9.26 -10.91
N PRO A 101 13.42 9.72 -11.52
CA PRO A 101 13.45 10.30 -12.86
C PRO A 101 14.27 11.60 -12.90
N SER A 102 15.03 11.81 -13.97
CA SER A 102 15.78 13.06 -14.19
C SER A 102 14.83 14.25 -14.40
N SER A 103 13.71 14.04 -15.10
CA SER A 103 12.61 15.00 -15.22
C SER A 103 11.54 14.72 -14.16
N TRP A 104 11.81 15.11 -12.91
CA TRP A 104 10.91 14.88 -11.79
C TRP A 104 9.83 15.95 -11.66
N ASN A 105 8.58 15.51 -11.51
CA ASN A 105 7.42 16.40 -11.37
C ASN A 105 7.12 16.85 -9.92
N GLN A 106 8.07 16.63 -9.00
CA GLN A 106 7.92 16.93 -7.56
C GLN A 106 6.83 16.12 -6.84
N ARG A 107 6.45 14.96 -7.39
CA ARG A 107 5.51 14.02 -6.76
C ARG A 107 6.19 12.67 -6.54
N VAL A 108 5.82 12.04 -5.43
CA VAL A 108 6.34 10.75 -5.00
C VAL A 108 5.16 9.81 -4.81
N LEU A 109 5.24 8.63 -5.40
CA LEU A 109 4.28 7.55 -5.19
C LEU A 109 4.94 6.41 -4.44
N PHE A 110 4.47 6.13 -3.23
CA PHE A 110 4.79 4.90 -2.53
C PHE A 110 3.81 3.81 -2.98
N ILE A 111 4.35 2.75 -3.56
CA ILE A 111 3.59 1.62 -4.10
C ILE A 111 3.54 0.53 -3.04
N GLY A 112 2.34 0.20 -2.59
CA GLY A 112 2.07 -0.88 -1.65
C GLY A 112 2.24 -2.26 -2.27
N GLY A 113 2.43 -3.26 -1.42
CA GLY A 113 2.65 -4.64 -1.82
C GLY A 113 1.36 -5.44 -1.98
N GLY A 114 1.44 -6.75 -1.75
CA GLY A 114 0.33 -7.69 -1.87
C GLY A 114 0.57 -9.02 -1.13
N GLY A 115 -0.53 -9.69 -0.79
CA GLY A 115 -0.47 -10.97 -0.10
C GLY A 115 0.29 -10.89 1.23
N PHE A 116 1.19 -11.83 1.46
CA PHE A 116 2.05 -11.89 2.64
C PHE A 116 3.34 -11.07 2.50
N ASP A 117 3.51 -10.36 1.38
CA ASP A 117 4.74 -9.68 0.95
C ASP A 117 6.02 -10.50 1.22
N GLY A 118 7.18 -9.89 1.06
CA GLY A 118 8.47 -10.56 0.98
C GLY A 118 9.12 -10.47 -0.41
N ALA A 119 8.57 -9.61 -1.27
CA ALA A 119 9.12 -9.22 -2.57
C ALA A 119 8.75 -7.76 -2.88
N ILE A 120 9.58 -7.09 -3.69
CA ILE A 120 9.32 -5.72 -4.14
C ILE A 120 8.51 -5.78 -5.44
N TYR A 121 7.38 -5.08 -5.47
CA TYR A 121 6.52 -4.93 -6.66
C TYR A 121 6.56 -3.47 -7.16
N PRO A 122 7.55 -3.06 -7.96
CA PRO A 122 7.82 -1.64 -8.27
C PRO A 122 7.00 -1.10 -9.45
N SER A 123 5.72 -1.50 -9.53
CA SER A 123 4.80 -1.13 -10.61
C SER A 123 3.59 -0.42 -10.03
N ALA A 124 3.37 0.82 -10.46
CA ALA A 124 2.21 1.60 -10.03
C ALA A 124 0.90 1.01 -10.57
N TYR A 125 -0.19 1.17 -9.83
CA TYR A 125 -1.53 0.75 -10.29
C TYR A 125 -2.20 1.85 -11.10
N SER A 126 -1.93 3.12 -10.76
CA SER A 126 -2.38 4.25 -11.54
C SER A 126 -1.57 4.38 -12.85
N PRO A 127 -2.24 4.57 -13.99
CA PRO A 127 -1.55 4.76 -15.27
C PRO A 127 -0.79 6.09 -15.31
N GLY A 128 0.24 6.18 -16.16
CA GLY A 128 0.92 7.44 -16.45
C GLY A 128 1.93 7.89 -15.39
N VAL A 129 2.20 7.09 -14.35
CA VAL A 129 3.08 7.48 -13.23
C VAL A 129 4.52 7.71 -13.69
N ALA A 130 5.07 6.78 -14.48
CA ALA A 130 6.43 6.91 -14.99
C ALA A 130 6.54 8.02 -16.04
N GLU A 131 5.58 8.07 -16.97
CA GLU A 131 5.49 9.05 -18.05
C GLU A 131 5.36 10.48 -17.51
N SER A 132 4.62 10.65 -16.42
CA SER A 132 4.45 11.95 -15.75
C SER A 132 5.66 12.35 -14.90
N GLY A 133 6.70 11.51 -14.78
CA GLY A 133 7.91 11.82 -14.02
C GLY A 133 7.73 11.77 -12.51
N TYR A 134 6.91 10.85 -11.98
CA TYR A 134 6.87 10.60 -10.53
C TYR A 134 8.14 9.87 -10.10
N ALA A 135 8.67 10.23 -8.93
CA ALA A 135 9.55 9.32 -8.21
C ALA A 135 8.69 8.23 -7.56
N THR A 136 9.14 6.97 -7.57
CA THR A 136 8.38 5.86 -6.97
C THR A 136 9.19 5.14 -5.91
N ILE A 137 8.52 4.65 -4.86
CA ILE A 137 9.11 3.86 -3.77
C ILE A 137 8.34 2.55 -3.66
N ALA A 138 9.01 1.42 -3.47
CA ALA A 138 8.38 0.13 -3.19
C ALA A 138 9.24 -0.67 -2.19
N THR A 139 8.64 -1.55 -1.39
CA THR A 139 9.35 -2.36 -0.38
C THR A 139 8.85 -3.79 -0.32
N ASN A 140 9.70 -4.71 0.11
CA ASN A 140 9.35 -6.11 0.39
C ASN A 140 8.58 -6.30 1.70
N HIS A 141 8.36 -5.23 2.49
CA HIS A 141 7.66 -5.26 3.78
C HIS A 141 8.32 -6.12 4.88
N GLY A 142 9.65 -6.31 4.81
CA GLY A 142 10.43 -6.70 5.99
C GLY A 142 11.03 -8.10 5.97
N HIS A 143 10.74 -8.93 4.97
CA HIS A 143 11.25 -10.30 4.88
C HIS A 143 11.51 -10.73 3.43
N ASP A 144 12.16 -11.86 3.25
CA ASP A 144 12.27 -12.54 1.95
C ASP A 144 11.27 -13.70 1.86
N ALA A 145 10.35 -13.65 0.90
CA ALA A 145 9.34 -14.70 0.71
C ALA A 145 9.93 -16.07 0.37
N THR A 146 11.16 -16.14 -0.18
CA THR A 146 11.86 -17.39 -0.46
C THR A 146 12.34 -18.09 0.82
N LYS A 147 12.69 -17.32 1.84
CA LYS A 147 13.04 -17.82 3.18
C LYS A 147 11.81 -18.08 4.04
N HIS A 148 10.73 -17.34 3.77
CA HIS A 148 9.51 -17.36 4.57
C HIS A 148 8.26 -17.78 3.77
N PRO A 149 8.24 -19.00 3.20
CA PRO A 149 7.11 -19.45 2.38
C PRO A 149 5.83 -19.53 3.21
N ASN A 150 4.70 -19.25 2.56
CA ASN A 150 3.37 -19.34 3.16
C ASN A 150 3.16 -18.47 4.42
N GLY A 151 3.93 -17.39 4.56
CA GLY A 151 3.80 -16.44 5.67
C GLY A 151 4.51 -16.88 6.95
N SER A 152 5.48 -17.80 6.89
CA SER A 152 6.21 -18.27 8.07
C SER A 152 7.04 -17.20 8.78
N PHE A 153 7.28 -16.03 8.14
CA PHE A 153 7.89 -14.85 8.77
C PHE A 153 7.12 -14.42 10.02
N ALA A 154 5.81 -14.68 10.09
CA ALA A 154 4.97 -14.29 11.21
C ALA A 154 5.35 -14.95 12.55
N MET A 155 6.20 -15.98 12.51
CA MET A 155 6.77 -16.61 13.72
C MET A 155 7.92 -15.80 14.32
N ASP A 156 8.53 -14.89 13.55
CA ASP A 156 9.51 -13.92 14.03
C ASP A 156 8.80 -12.61 14.40
N PRO A 157 8.87 -12.15 15.67
CA PRO A 157 8.17 -10.94 16.09
C PRO A 157 8.61 -9.67 15.34
N GLN A 158 9.88 -9.56 14.94
CA GLN A 158 10.39 -8.39 14.24
C GLN A 158 9.91 -8.35 12.79
N LEU A 159 9.96 -9.49 12.08
CA LEU A 159 9.45 -9.58 10.71
C LEU A 159 7.93 -9.35 10.68
N LEU A 160 7.20 -9.92 11.65
CA LEU A 160 5.77 -9.69 11.79
C LEU A 160 5.45 -8.21 12.02
N GLN A 161 6.23 -7.52 12.86
CA GLN A 161 6.05 -6.09 13.12
C GLN A 161 6.27 -5.25 11.85
N ASP A 162 7.28 -5.57 11.05
CA ASP A 162 7.56 -4.86 9.81
C ASP A 162 6.46 -5.06 8.77
N TYR A 163 5.95 -6.28 8.63
CA TYR A 163 4.80 -6.59 7.77
C TYR A 163 3.49 -5.92 8.26
N ALA A 164 3.29 -5.86 9.58
CA ALA A 164 2.08 -5.32 10.18
C ALA A 164 1.93 -3.82 9.85
N ASP A 165 2.92 -3.01 10.21
CA ASP A 165 2.94 -1.57 9.93
C ASP A 165 4.36 -0.93 9.93
N GLY A 166 5.40 -1.63 10.40
CA GLY A 166 6.71 -1.03 10.65
C GLY A 166 7.56 -0.71 9.40
N ALA A 167 7.37 -1.45 8.29
CA ALA A 167 8.22 -1.31 7.11
C ALA A 167 8.07 0.05 6.41
N VAL A 168 6.84 0.53 6.24
CA VAL A 168 6.56 1.74 5.44
C VAL A 168 7.20 3.00 6.05
N PRO A 169 7.05 3.30 7.36
CA PRO A 169 7.72 4.46 7.96
C PRO A 169 9.25 4.41 7.85
N LYS A 170 9.86 3.23 8.09
CA LYS A 170 11.31 3.02 8.00
C LYS A 170 11.81 3.32 6.58
N VAL A 171 11.20 2.67 5.59
CA VAL A 171 11.56 2.84 4.17
C VAL A 171 11.33 4.26 3.71
N LEU A 172 10.24 4.90 4.12
CA LEU A 172 9.94 6.28 3.73
C LEU A 172 11.00 7.27 4.25
N ALA A 173 11.52 7.06 5.47
CA ALA A 173 12.59 7.89 6.01
C ALA A 173 13.85 7.82 5.14
N SER A 174 14.34 6.61 4.82
CA SER A 174 15.50 6.42 3.95
C SER A 174 15.26 6.89 2.53
N ALA A 175 14.10 6.61 1.96
CA ALA A 175 13.75 7.06 0.63
C ALA A 175 13.69 8.60 0.54
N LYS A 176 13.20 9.29 1.57
CA LYS A 176 13.27 10.76 1.66
C LYS A 176 14.71 11.27 1.67
N ALA A 177 15.63 10.58 2.35
CA ALA A 177 17.06 10.93 2.33
C ALA A 177 17.70 10.71 0.95
N VAL A 178 17.39 9.60 0.28
CA VAL A 178 17.79 9.33 -1.11
C VAL A 178 17.27 10.42 -2.05
N LEU A 179 15.98 10.76 -1.96
CA LEU A 179 15.35 11.82 -2.74
C LEU A 179 16.04 13.17 -2.53
N ARG A 180 16.34 13.54 -1.27
CA ARG A 180 17.05 14.79 -0.96
C ARG A 180 18.46 14.82 -1.55
N SER A 181 19.15 13.68 -1.55
CA SER A 181 20.46 13.56 -2.21
C SER A 181 20.37 13.77 -3.72
N ARG A 182 19.25 13.42 -4.38
CA ARG A 182 19.05 13.63 -5.82
C ARG A 182 18.53 15.02 -6.20
N TYR A 183 17.54 15.51 -5.45
CA TYR A 183 16.70 16.67 -5.82
C TYR A 183 16.84 17.86 -4.84
N GLY A 184 17.64 17.73 -3.79
CA GLY A 184 17.88 18.77 -2.80
C GLY A 184 16.65 19.13 -1.97
N GLU A 185 16.60 20.38 -1.52
CA GLU A 185 15.54 20.91 -0.64
C GLU A 185 14.15 20.96 -1.28
N SER A 186 14.05 20.79 -2.61
CA SER A 186 12.76 20.74 -3.30
C SER A 186 11.86 19.60 -2.79
N VAL A 187 12.45 18.52 -2.26
CA VAL A 187 11.73 17.38 -1.67
C VAL A 187 10.83 17.80 -0.50
N GLY A 188 11.21 18.83 0.25
CA GLY A 188 10.40 19.34 1.37
C GLY A 188 9.06 19.96 0.94
N ARG A 189 8.88 20.27 -0.34
CA ARG A 189 7.65 20.84 -0.92
C ARG A 189 6.87 19.85 -1.78
N SER A 190 7.39 18.63 -1.93
CA SER A 190 6.81 17.59 -2.79
C SER A 190 5.60 16.93 -2.17
N LYS A 191 4.78 16.31 -3.02
CA LYS A 191 3.60 15.56 -2.60
C LYS A 191 3.88 14.06 -2.56
N PHE A 192 3.61 13.44 -1.42
CA PHE A 192 3.77 12.01 -1.18
C PHE A 192 2.41 11.34 -1.15
N VAL A 193 2.17 10.42 -2.07
CA VAL A 193 0.94 9.62 -2.12
C VAL A 193 1.29 8.16 -1.87
N TYR A 194 0.49 7.45 -1.08
CA TYR A 194 0.55 5.99 -0.98
C TYR A 194 -0.55 5.39 -1.86
N GLU A 195 -0.23 4.38 -2.68
CA GLU A 195 -1.20 3.61 -3.45
C GLU A 195 -0.96 2.11 -3.28
N GLY A 196 -2.00 1.35 -3.00
CA GLY A 196 -1.89 -0.11 -2.95
C GLY A 196 -3.21 -0.83 -3.23
N CYS A 197 -3.10 -2.10 -3.64
CA CYS A 197 -4.24 -2.99 -3.90
C CYS A 197 -4.17 -4.26 -3.02
N SER A 198 -5.30 -4.81 -2.57
CA SER A 198 -5.31 -6.03 -1.75
C SER A 198 -4.54 -5.86 -0.43
N GLY A 199 -3.40 -6.55 -0.26
CA GLY A 199 -2.47 -6.35 0.85
C GLY A 199 -1.95 -4.90 0.91
N GLY A 200 -1.62 -4.31 -0.24
CA GLY A 200 -1.29 -2.89 -0.36
C GLY A 200 -2.45 -1.97 0.00
N GLY A 201 -3.69 -2.38 -0.28
CA GLY A 201 -4.88 -1.63 0.15
C GLY A 201 -5.04 -1.62 1.67
N ARG A 202 -4.75 -2.76 2.34
CA ARG A 202 -4.66 -2.82 3.81
C ARG A 202 -3.58 -1.86 4.31
N GLN A 203 -2.38 -1.91 3.73
CA GLN A 203 -1.26 -1.04 4.12
C GLN A 203 -1.61 0.45 3.94
N ALA A 204 -2.29 0.82 2.85
CA ALA A 204 -2.76 2.19 2.61
C ALA A 204 -3.70 2.67 3.74
N LEU A 205 -4.66 1.84 4.15
CA LEU A 205 -5.55 2.17 5.27
C LEU A 205 -4.79 2.25 6.60
N ILE A 206 -3.77 1.42 6.80
CA ILE A 206 -2.90 1.50 7.98
C ILE A 206 -2.14 2.83 8.00
N GLN A 207 -1.62 3.30 6.87
CA GLN A 207 -0.98 4.61 6.80
C GLN A 207 -1.96 5.72 7.18
N ALA A 208 -3.19 5.67 6.67
CA ALA A 208 -4.23 6.64 7.03
C ALA A 208 -4.60 6.63 8.53
N GLN A 209 -4.58 5.46 9.17
CA GLN A 209 -5.04 5.28 10.54
C GLN A 209 -3.94 5.45 11.59
N ARG A 210 -2.72 5.00 11.31
CA ARG A 210 -1.60 4.93 12.26
C ARG A 210 -0.48 5.92 11.97
N HIS A 211 -0.38 6.37 10.72
CA HIS A 211 0.67 7.25 10.26
C HIS A 211 0.10 8.43 9.43
N PRO A 212 -0.89 9.16 9.97
CA PRO A 212 -1.67 10.14 9.19
C PRO A 212 -0.81 11.28 8.62
N ASP A 213 0.37 11.52 9.19
CA ASP A 213 1.26 12.62 8.80
C ASP A 213 2.32 12.21 7.74
N LEU A 214 2.37 10.94 7.33
CA LEU A 214 3.41 10.46 6.41
C LEU A 214 3.13 10.75 4.93
N PHE A 215 1.86 10.86 4.56
CA PHE A 215 1.40 10.99 3.17
C PHE A 215 0.36 12.10 3.03
N ASP A 216 0.47 12.87 1.94
CA ASP A 216 -0.54 13.88 1.54
C ASP A 216 -1.83 13.23 1.02
N GLY A 217 -1.77 11.97 0.59
CA GLY A 217 -2.92 11.24 0.07
C GLY A 217 -2.72 9.73 0.10
N VAL A 218 -3.82 8.99 0.22
CA VAL A 218 -3.84 7.51 0.21
C VAL A 218 -4.86 7.01 -0.81
N ILE A 219 -4.47 6.04 -1.62
CA ILE A 219 -5.32 5.34 -2.59
C ILE A 219 -5.37 3.87 -2.18
N ALA A 220 -6.46 3.48 -1.50
CA ALA A 220 -6.69 2.12 -1.04
C ALA A 220 -7.62 1.36 -2.01
N ARG A 221 -7.07 0.44 -2.80
CA ARG A 221 -7.82 -0.39 -3.74
C ARG A 221 -8.07 -1.78 -3.13
N ALA A 222 -9.30 -2.29 -3.24
CA ALA A 222 -9.70 -3.62 -2.75
C ALA A 222 -9.03 -4.03 -1.42
N PRO A 223 -9.11 -3.22 -0.35
CA PRO A 223 -8.26 -3.38 0.82
C PRO A 223 -8.58 -4.64 1.63
N ALA A 224 -7.56 -5.44 1.94
CA ALA A 224 -7.67 -6.59 2.85
C ALA A 224 -7.72 -6.14 4.32
N ASN A 225 -8.66 -5.27 4.67
CA ASN A 225 -8.71 -4.54 5.95
C ASN A 225 -9.12 -5.42 7.14
N ALA A 226 -10.11 -6.30 6.97
CA ALA A 226 -10.54 -7.25 7.99
C ALA A 226 -9.64 -8.52 7.95
N TYR A 227 -8.31 -8.35 7.99
CA TYR A 227 -7.33 -9.38 7.59
C TYR A 227 -7.64 -10.76 8.18
N THR A 228 -7.67 -10.91 9.50
CA THR A 228 -7.98 -12.19 10.16
C THR A 228 -9.35 -12.75 9.76
N GLY A 229 -10.39 -11.92 9.78
CA GLY A 229 -11.75 -12.33 9.41
C GLY A 229 -11.85 -12.78 7.95
N GLN A 230 -11.18 -12.06 7.05
CA GLN A 230 -11.14 -12.35 5.62
C GLN A 230 -10.48 -13.71 5.35
N PHE A 231 -9.32 -13.97 5.96
CA PHE A 231 -8.61 -15.25 5.78
C PHE A 231 -9.38 -16.42 6.41
N LEU A 232 -10.01 -16.23 7.57
CA LEU A 232 -10.91 -17.25 8.14
C LEU A 232 -12.11 -17.54 7.23
N TRP A 233 -12.67 -16.51 6.59
CA TRP A 233 -13.76 -16.67 5.64
C TRP A 233 -13.32 -17.43 4.38
N TYR A 234 -12.12 -17.15 3.84
CA TYR A 234 -11.53 -17.94 2.75
C TYR A 234 -11.36 -19.41 3.12
N GLN A 235 -10.80 -19.70 4.30
CA GLN A 235 -10.64 -21.07 4.78
C GLN A 235 -11.98 -21.80 4.91
N LYS A 236 -13.03 -21.10 5.37
CA LYS A 236 -14.39 -21.66 5.44
C LYS A 236 -14.91 -22.05 4.06
N ILE A 237 -14.77 -21.18 3.06
CA ILE A 237 -15.23 -21.46 1.68
C ILE A 237 -14.43 -22.59 1.05
N LEU A 238 -13.09 -22.54 1.16
CA LEU A 238 -12.22 -23.56 0.56
C LEU A 238 -12.52 -24.95 1.15
N LYS A 239 -12.76 -25.05 2.47
CA LYS A 239 -13.18 -26.31 3.10
C LYS A 239 -14.51 -26.84 2.56
N GLN A 240 -15.45 -25.97 2.20
CA GLN A 240 -16.71 -26.37 1.60
C GLN A 240 -16.53 -26.84 0.15
N LEU A 241 -15.74 -26.11 -0.64
CA LEU A 241 -15.48 -26.45 -2.04
C LEU A 241 -14.60 -27.70 -2.20
N ALA A 242 -13.78 -28.02 -1.21
CA ALA A 242 -12.93 -29.22 -1.19
C ALA A 242 -13.69 -30.51 -0.81
N GLN A 243 -14.96 -30.42 -0.41
CA GLN A 243 -15.77 -31.62 -0.20
C GLN A 243 -15.96 -32.38 -1.53
N PRO A 244 -16.05 -33.72 -1.50
CA PRO A 244 -16.34 -34.52 -2.69
C PRO A 244 -17.54 -33.94 -3.44
N ASP A 245 -17.41 -33.79 -4.76
CA ASP A 245 -18.46 -33.29 -5.65
C ASP A 245 -19.00 -31.86 -5.38
N ALA A 246 -18.43 -31.11 -4.41
CA ALA A 246 -18.82 -29.74 -4.09
C ALA A 246 -18.12 -28.68 -4.97
N GLY A 247 -17.05 -29.06 -5.66
CA GLY A 247 -16.31 -28.20 -6.56
C GLY A 247 -17.18 -27.62 -7.69
N LEU A 248 -16.95 -26.34 -8.00
CA LEU A 248 -17.61 -25.66 -9.12
C LEU A 248 -16.74 -25.75 -10.37
N SER A 249 -17.17 -26.55 -11.35
CA SER A 249 -16.55 -26.57 -12.66
C SER A 249 -16.79 -25.26 -13.41
N ILE A 250 -15.94 -24.92 -14.38
CA ILE A 250 -16.10 -23.71 -15.22
C ILE A 250 -17.52 -23.61 -15.81
N PRO A 251 -18.14 -24.67 -16.34
CA PRO A 251 -19.53 -24.59 -16.81
C PRO A 251 -20.57 -24.29 -15.71
N LYS A 252 -20.39 -24.81 -14.49
CA LYS A 252 -21.25 -24.46 -13.35
C LYS A 252 -21.11 -22.98 -12.98
N VAL A 253 -19.87 -22.46 -12.97
CA VAL A 253 -19.60 -21.02 -12.72
C VAL A 253 -20.27 -20.15 -13.79
N LYS A 254 -20.17 -20.52 -15.07
CA LYS A 254 -20.85 -19.80 -16.16
C LYS A 254 -22.36 -19.81 -16.02
N THR A 255 -22.94 -20.95 -15.63
CA THR A 255 -24.39 -21.07 -15.39
C THR A 255 -24.85 -20.17 -14.26
N LEU A 256 -24.09 -20.13 -13.15
CA LEU A 256 -24.37 -19.24 -12.02
C LEU A 256 -24.24 -17.77 -12.42
N ALA A 257 -23.15 -17.38 -13.10
CA ALA A 257 -22.93 -16.01 -13.53
C ALA A 257 -24.02 -15.52 -14.49
N GLY A 258 -24.39 -16.33 -15.49
CA GLY A 258 -25.47 -16.00 -16.42
C GLY A 258 -26.84 -15.89 -15.72
N PHE A 259 -27.11 -16.76 -14.75
CA PHE A 259 -28.31 -16.65 -13.93
C PHE A 259 -28.31 -15.36 -13.10
N MET A 260 -27.23 -15.05 -12.40
CA MET A 260 -27.11 -13.81 -11.62
C MET A 260 -27.31 -12.57 -12.48
N GLN A 261 -26.65 -12.48 -13.63
CA GLN A 261 -26.85 -11.38 -14.59
C GLN A 261 -28.33 -11.29 -15.02
N SER A 262 -28.96 -12.41 -15.39
CA SER A 262 -30.38 -12.41 -15.81
C SER A 262 -31.36 -11.90 -14.75
N GLN A 263 -31.01 -12.03 -13.46
CA GLN A 263 -31.85 -11.58 -12.36
C GLN A 263 -31.52 -10.16 -11.89
N CYS A 264 -30.32 -9.66 -12.18
CA CYS A 264 -29.76 -8.51 -11.47
C CYS A 264 -29.25 -7.37 -12.34
N ASP A 265 -28.97 -7.61 -13.63
CA ASP A 265 -28.46 -6.62 -14.59
C ASP A 265 -29.33 -5.35 -14.58
N ALA A 266 -30.62 -5.48 -14.88
CA ALA A 266 -31.54 -4.34 -14.94
C ALA A 266 -31.88 -3.65 -13.59
N LEU A 267 -31.30 -4.07 -12.45
CA LEU A 267 -31.62 -3.49 -11.14
C LEU A 267 -31.02 -2.09 -10.93
N ASP A 268 -30.06 -1.70 -11.77
CA ASP A 268 -29.53 -0.33 -11.83
C ASP A 268 -30.25 0.57 -12.85
N GLY A 269 -31.28 0.03 -13.52
CA GLY A 269 -32.05 0.73 -14.54
C GLY A 269 -31.47 0.61 -15.96
N LEU A 270 -30.35 -0.09 -16.14
CA LEU A 270 -29.74 -0.36 -17.42
C LEU A 270 -29.56 -1.87 -17.63
N LYS A 271 -29.74 -2.35 -18.86
CA LYS A 271 -29.50 -3.76 -19.20
C LYS A 271 -28.29 -3.84 -20.13
N ASP A 272 -27.10 -3.93 -19.55
CA ASP A 272 -25.82 -3.89 -20.25
C ASP A 272 -24.90 -5.09 -19.94
N GLY A 273 -25.38 -6.02 -19.12
CA GLY A 273 -24.63 -7.20 -18.68
C GLY A 273 -23.76 -6.95 -17.45
N ILE A 274 -23.85 -5.78 -16.82
CA ILE A 274 -23.12 -5.40 -15.61
C ILE A 274 -24.09 -5.37 -14.43
N ILE A 275 -23.67 -5.86 -13.27
CA ILE A 275 -24.46 -5.74 -12.03
C ILE A 275 -23.92 -4.53 -11.26
N SER A 276 -24.42 -3.33 -11.53
CA SER A 276 -23.91 -2.11 -10.89
C SER A 276 -24.57 -1.81 -9.53
N HIS A 277 -25.73 -2.41 -9.25
CA HIS A 277 -26.43 -2.36 -7.95
C HIS A 277 -26.43 -3.72 -7.22
N PRO A 278 -25.27 -4.24 -6.80
CA PRO A 278 -25.14 -5.58 -6.21
C PRO A 278 -25.95 -5.76 -4.90
N GLU A 279 -26.19 -4.71 -4.14
CA GLU A 279 -27.00 -4.74 -2.90
C GLU A 279 -28.49 -5.00 -3.15
N ALA A 280 -28.99 -4.64 -4.34
CA ALA A 280 -30.35 -4.94 -4.76
C ALA A 280 -30.48 -6.38 -5.31
N CYS A 281 -29.39 -6.97 -5.77
CA CYS A 281 -29.33 -8.31 -6.37
C CYS A 281 -29.59 -9.41 -5.33
N LYS A 282 -30.83 -9.91 -5.26
CA LYS A 282 -31.25 -11.00 -4.35
C LYS A 282 -31.79 -12.21 -5.15
N PRO A 283 -30.96 -12.88 -5.97
CA PRO A 283 -31.41 -13.96 -6.82
C PRO A 283 -31.77 -15.20 -5.98
N ASP A 284 -32.91 -15.82 -6.28
CA ASP A 284 -33.29 -17.10 -5.70
C ASP A 284 -32.49 -18.24 -6.37
N LEU A 285 -31.36 -18.59 -5.75
CA LEU A 285 -30.49 -19.67 -6.23
C LEU A 285 -31.15 -21.06 -6.18
N ALA A 286 -32.28 -21.23 -5.48
CA ALA A 286 -33.00 -22.51 -5.49
C ALA A 286 -33.50 -22.87 -6.89
N LYS A 287 -33.72 -21.87 -7.76
CA LYS A 287 -34.10 -22.05 -9.18
C LYS A 287 -33.02 -22.75 -10.01
N LEU A 288 -31.77 -22.80 -9.54
CA LEU A 288 -30.66 -23.49 -10.21
C LEU A 288 -30.50 -24.96 -9.79
N ARG A 289 -31.32 -25.44 -8.86
CA ARG A 289 -31.27 -26.84 -8.39
C ARG A 289 -31.68 -27.82 -9.49
N CYS A 290 -31.00 -28.96 -9.56
CA CYS A 290 -31.45 -30.09 -10.36
C CYS A 290 -32.80 -30.61 -9.83
N THR A 291 -33.75 -30.92 -10.72
CA THR A 291 -35.09 -31.42 -10.37
C THR A 291 -35.27 -32.94 -10.60
N GLY A 292 -34.18 -33.70 -10.83
CA GLY A 292 -34.24 -35.15 -11.06
C GLY A 292 -32.87 -35.83 -11.12
N ALA A 293 -32.86 -37.17 -11.29
CA ALA A 293 -31.64 -38.01 -11.35
C ALA A 293 -30.77 -37.75 -12.60
N ALA A 294 -31.32 -37.10 -13.62
CA ALA A 294 -30.52 -36.57 -14.71
C ALA A 294 -29.68 -35.40 -14.18
N GLN A 295 -28.36 -35.60 -14.20
CA GLN A 295 -27.34 -34.59 -13.92
C GLN A 295 -26.99 -33.90 -15.25
N PRO A 296 -27.75 -32.91 -15.77
CA PRO A 296 -27.21 -32.09 -16.84
C PRO A 296 -25.93 -31.48 -16.29
N LYS A 297 -24.83 -31.58 -17.05
CA LYS A 297 -23.43 -31.30 -16.64
C LYS A 297 -23.18 -29.90 -16.03
N HIS A 298 -24.23 -29.07 -15.90
CA HIS A 298 -24.19 -27.64 -15.64
C HIS A 298 -25.16 -27.17 -14.53
N ARG A 299 -25.89 -28.07 -13.83
CA ARG A 299 -26.79 -27.69 -12.71
C ARG A 299 -26.26 -28.13 -11.34
N PHE A 300 -26.84 -27.56 -10.27
CA PHE A 300 -26.37 -27.72 -8.89
C PHE A 300 -27.16 -28.81 -8.15
N VAL A 301 -26.45 -29.72 -7.48
CA VAL A 301 -27.01 -30.82 -6.67
C VAL A 301 -27.19 -30.33 -5.22
N PRO A 302 -28.26 -30.73 -4.51
CA PRO A 302 -28.41 -30.39 -3.08
C PRO A 302 -27.26 -30.93 -2.22
N ALA A 303 -26.85 -30.16 -1.21
CA ALA A 303 -25.84 -30.58 -0.23
C ALA A 303 -26.27 -31.83 0.58
N ASP A 304 -27.58 -32.01 0.79
CA ASP A 304 -28.12 -33.14 1.58
C ASP A 304 -28.13 -34.47 0.81
N THR A 305 -28.02 -34.44 -0.52
CA THR A 305 -27.87 -35.67 -1.33
C THR A 305 -26.46 -36.27 -1.27
N GLN A 306 -25.47 -35.56 -0.71
CA GLN A 306 -24.10 -36.07 -0.57
C GLN A 306 -23.82 -36.77 0.77
N ARG A 307 -24.74 -36.73 1.74
CA ARG A 307 -24.60 -37.46 3.02
C ARG A 307 -25.12 -38.90 2.99
N LYS A 308 -25.61 -39.40 1.85
CA LYS A 308 -26.23 -40.73 1.77
C LYS A 308 -25.29 -41.86 1.35
N ASN A 309 -24.00 -41.59 1.11
CA ASN A 309 -22.99 -42.60 0.80
C ASN A 309 -21.80 -42.57 1.78
N LEU A 310 -22.09 -42.46 3.08
CA LEU A 310 -21.20 -42.89 4.16
C LEU A 310 -21.97 -43.85 5.07
#